data_AF-A0A367ID08-F1
#
_entry.id   AF-A0A367ID08-F1
#
_cell.length_a   1.000
_cell.length_b   1.000
_cell.length_c   1.000
_cell.angle_alpha   90.00
_cell.angle_beta   90.00
_cell.angle_gamma   90.00
#
_symmetry.space_group_name_H-M   'P 1'
#
loop_
_entity.id
_entity.type
_entity.pdbx_description
1 polymer ?
#
loop_
_entity_poly.entity_id
_entity_poly.type
_entity_poly.pdbx_seq_one_letter_code
_entity_poly.pdbx_strand_id
1 'polypeptide(L)'
;MPPPPPPPPSAVDNPPADKTGNDAEPSSVEESMNDFHSHWEKRKTEGDATSAESRDSMYGHIDRISSGQVGSLMDRFSDRFGSELDREIIVLRKKQQQDLLSIKPTVELISGPDDEFEDEDDIDSEDDHEDIFPRFFEIVNNLLGDMDEDFIDSFVSSDDFPLFQSVGESPTNCDDDTKEEFFSMINRVLGELPEEKIGDFVASPGFAIYQEMGEIYT
;
A
#
# COMPACT_ATOMS: atom_id res chain seq x y z
N MET A 1 44.73 -8.02 -11.09
CA MET A 1 45.16 -6.68 -10.67
C MET A 1 44.14 -5.68 -11.22
N PRO A 2 43.42 -4.92 -10.38
CA PRO A 2 42.52 -3.87 -10.84
C PRO A 2 43.31 -2.57 -11.15
N PRO A 3 42.86 -1.72 -12.10
CA PRO A 3 43.49 -0.44 -12.38
C PRO A 3 43.14 0.63 -11.31
N PRO A 4 44.03 1.61 -11.06
CA PRO A 4 43.82 2.66 -10.06
C PRO A 4 42.84 3.76 -10.53
N PRO A 5 42.19 4.46 -9.59
CA PRO A 5 41.20 5.50 -9.88
C PRO A 5 41.83 6.81 -10.42
N PRO A 6 41.07 7.61 -11.20
CA PRO A 6 41.52 8.91 -11.70
C PRO A 6 41.57 10.01 -10.60
N PRO A 7 42.44 11.03 -10.74
CA PRO A 7 42.66 12.08 -9.73
C PRO A 7 41.59 13.19 -9.75
N PRO A 8 41.36 13.90 -8.62
CA PRO A 8 40.44 15.03 -8.52
C PRO A 8 41.06 16.35 -9.04
N PRO A 9 40.29 17.26 -9.67
CA PRO A 9 40.77 18.61 -9.96
C PRO A 9 40.84 19.45 -8.67
N SER A 10 42.00 20.09 -8.47
CA SER A 10 42.39 20.85 -7.28
C SER A 10 41.65 22.19 -7.15
N ALA A 11 41.32 22.55 -5.91
CA ALA A 11 40.86 23.88 -5.51
C ALA A 11 41.99 24.92 -5.66
N VAL A 12 41.67 26.08 -6.23
CA VAL A 12 42.43 27.33 -6.06
C VAL A 12 41.47 28.47 -5.73
N ASP A 13 41.93 29.28 -4.79
CA ASP A 13 41.26 30.26 -3.93
C ASP A 13 40.99 31.63 -4.64
N ASN A 14 39.95 32.32 -4.16
CA ASN A 14 39.27 33.61 -4.49
C ASN A 14 40.14 34.90 -4.66
N PRO A 15 39.63 36.17 -4.80
CA PRO A 15 38.39 36.82 -5.36
C PRO A 15 38.74 38.14 -6.20
N PRO A 16 37.97 39.27 -6.28
CA PRO A 16 36.56 39.59 -6.64
C PRO A 16 36.38 40.65 -7.80
N ALA A 17 35.13 40.79 -8.29
CA ALA A 17 34.38 41.96 -8.82
C ALA A 17 35.07 43.17 -9.51
N ASP A 18 34.59 43.57 -10.72
CA ASP A 18 34.10 44.93 -11.06
C ASP A 18 33.39 44.98 -12.45
N LYS A 19 32.14 45.47 -12.45
CA LYS A 19 31.46 46.45 -13.35
C LYS A 19 32.06 46.72 -14.75
N THR A 20 31.33 46.95 -15.86
CA THR A 20 30.15 47.81 -16.14
C THR A 20 29.92 47.84 -17.66
N GLY A 21 28.70 48.15 -18.12
CA GLY A 21 28.51 48.96 -19.34
C GLY A 21 27.67 48.36 -20.48
N ASN A 22 26.41 48.78 -20.56
CA ASN A 22 25.51 48.68 -21.71
C ASN A 22 26.07 49.36 -22.98
N ASP A 23 25.68 48.89 -24.17
CA ASP A 23 24.93 49.72 -25.14
C ASP A 23 24.22 48.84 -26.19
N ALA A 24 22.93 49.12 -26.41
CA ALA A 24 22.09 48.59 -27.49
C ALA A 24 22.47 49.26 -28.82
N GLU A 25 22.23 48.72 -30.02
CA GLU A 25 20.92 48.59 -30.70
C GLU A 25 21.19 48.02 -32.15
N PRO A 26 20.20 47.87 -33.08
CA PRO A 26 19.50 46.60 -33.36
C PRO A 26 19.50 46.20 -34.86
N SER A 27 19.16 44.95 -35.18
CA SER A 27 18.31 44.63 -36.36
C SER A 27 17.87 43.16 -36.35
N SER A 28 16.55 43.00 -36.47
CA SER A 28 15.68 41.85 -36.75
C SER A 28 16.30 40.74 -37.63
N VAL A 29 15.97 39.45 -37.51
CA VAL A 29 14.63 38.82 -37.54
C VAL A 29 14.69 37.38 -36.98
N GLU A 30 13.86 36.99 -36.00
CA GLU A 30 12.50 36.44 -36.14
C GLU A 30 12.38 34.94 -36.53
N GLU A 31 13.00 34.01 -35.79
CA GLU A 31 12.62 32.59 -35.89
C GLU A 31 12.69 31.76 -34.60
N SER A 32 12.91 32.39 -33.44
CA SER A 32 12.97 31.67 -32.15
C SER A 32 12.01 32.18 -31.08
N MET A 33 11.25 33.25 -31.39
CA MET A 33 10.31 33.85 -30.43
C MET A 33 9.04 33.03 -30.24
N ASN A 34 8.72 32.17 -31.21
CA ASN A 34 7.60 31.23 -31.10
C ASN A 34 7.99 29.97 -30.31
N ASP A 35 9.27 29.66 -30.09
CA ASP A 35 9.59 28.38 -29.45
C ASP A 35 9.28 28.40 -27.95
N PHE A 36 9.83 29.35 -27.18
CA PHE A 36 9.50 29.44 -25.75
C PHE A 36 8.09 29.98 -25.47
N HIS A 37 7.62 30.95 -26.26
CA HIS A 37 6.28 31.52 -26.06
C HIS A 37 5.20 30.51 -26.44
N SER A 38 5.34 29.75 -27.52
CA SER A 38 4.39 28.70 -27.85
C SER A 38 4.50 27.52 -26.90
N HIS A 39 5.66 27.18 -26.33
CA HIS A 39 5.73 26.20 -25.24
C HIS A 39 5.02 26.69 -23.96
N TRP A 40 5.12 27.99 -23.64
CA TRP A 40 4.41 28.58 -22.50
C TRP A 40 2.90 28.70 -22.74
N GLU A 41 2.48 29.09 -23.94
CA GLU A 41 1.08 29.13 -24.34
C GLU A 41 0.48 27.73 -24.44
N LYS A 42 1.23 26.77 -25.01
CA LYS A 42 0.82 25.37 -25.09
C LYS A 42 0.64 24.75 -23.70
N ARG A 43 1.52 25.07 -22.74
CA ARG A 43 1.33 24.70 -21.32
C ARG A 43 0.08 25.36 -20.72
N LYS A 44 -0.25 26.59 -21.11
CA LYS A 44 -1.48 27.28 -20.67
C LYS A 44 -2.74 26.69 -21.30
N THR A 45 -2.70 26.24 -22.54
CA THR A 45 -3.87 25.71 -23.27
C THR A 45 -4.07 24.21 -23.06
N GLU A 46 -3.01 23.44 -22.81
CA GLU A 46 -3.06 21.98 -22.58
C GLU A 46 -3.05 21.57 -21.10
N GLY A 47 -2.85 22.49 -20.15
CA GLY A 47 -2.61 22.08 -18.76
C GLY A 47 -2.86 23.14 -17.70
N ASP A 48 -4.02 23.81 -17.73
CA ASP A 48 -4.55 24.46 -16.52
C ASP A 48 -5.42 23.50 -15.70
N ALA A 49 -5.98 22.44 -16.31
CA ALA A 49 -6.77 21.44 -15.59
C ALA A 49 -5.94 20.74 -14.51
N THR A 50 -4.75 20.22 -14.83
CA THR A 50 -3.92 19.50 -13.86
C THR A 50 -3.40 20.38 -12.73
N SER A 51 -3.13 21.66 -13.01
CA SER A 51 -2.68 22.62 -12.00
C SER A 51 -3.85 23.19 -11.19
N ALA A 52 -5.05 23.31 -11.78
CA ALA A 52 -6.27 23.70 -11.09
C ALA A 52 -6.77 22.56 -10.19
N GLU A 53 -6.75 21.31 -10.67
CA GLU A 53 -7.07 20.11 -9.89
C GLU A 53 -6.08 19.91 -8.73
N SER A 54 -4.79 20.14 -8.98
CA SER A 54 -3.77 20.11 -7.91
C SER A 54 -3.99 21.22 -6.86
N ARG A 55 -4.42 22.41 -7.27
CA ARG A 55 -4.71 23.53 -6.35
C ARG A 55 -6.02 23.33 -5.59
N ASP A 56 -7.06 22.86 -6.25
CA ASP A 56 -8.36 22.57 -5.65
C ASP A 56 -8.25 21.46 -4.60
N SER A 57 -7.47 20.41 -4.89
CA SER A 57 -7.09 19.37 -3.91
C SER A 57 -6.37 19.97 -2.69
N MET A 58 -5.36 20.83 -2.92
CA MET A 58 -4.62 21.49 -1.83
C MET A 58 -5.54 22.37 -0.96
N TYR A 59 -6.44 23.16 -1.55
CA TYR A 59 -7.36 24.02 -0.78
C TYR A 59 -8.44 23.22 -0.04
N GLY A 60 -8.96 22.15 -0.63
CA GLY A 60 -9.90 21.23 0.02
C GLY A 60 -9.27 20.45 1.19
N HIS A 61 -7.97 20.17 1.13
CA HIS A 61 -7.23 19.56 2.23
C HIS A 61 -7.04 20.55 3.40
N ILE A 62 -6.72 21.82 3.10
CA ILE A 62 -6.51 22.87 4.11
C ILE A 62 -7.80 23.21 4.87
N ASP A 63 -8.93 23.28 4.18
CA ASP A 63 -10.23 23.56 4.81
C ASP A 63 -10.69 22.43 5.75
N ARG A 64 -10.36 21.18 5.40
CA ARG A 64 -10.63 19.99 6.24
C ARG A 64 -9.76 19.96 7.50
N ILE A 65 -8.48 20.33 7.41
CA ILE A 65 -7.61 20.46 8.59
C ILE A 65 -8.11 21.60 9.49
N SER A 66 -8.55 22.73 8.91
CA SER A 66 -9.02 23.89 9.68
C SER A 66 -10.38 23.67 10.34
N SER A 67 -11.24 22.85 9.76
CA SER A 67 -12.57 22.51 10.32
C SER A 67 -12.54 21.33 11.31
N GLY A 68 -11.39 20.65 11.46
CA GLY A 68 -11.24 19.49 12.33
C GLY A 68 -11.98 18.24 11.85
N GLN A 69 -12.66 18.32 10.70
CA GLN A 69 -13.35 17.20 10.07
C GLN A 69 -12.37 16.44 9.18
N VAL A 70 -11.58 15.61 9.82
CA VAL A 70 -10.60 14.78 9.15
C VAL A 70 -11.39 13.64 8.47
N GLY A 71 -11.66 13.76 7.17
CA GLY A 71 -12.48 12.82 6.38
C GLY A 71 -12.01 11.36 6.48
N SER A 72 -12.72 10.44 5.80
CA SER A 72 -12.36 9.02 5.78
C SER A 72 -10.88 8.83 5.44
N LEU A 73 -10.25 7.83 6.05
CA LEU A 73 -8.86 7.46 5.83
C LEU A 73 -8.51 7.46 4.33
N MET A 74 -9.43 6.94 3.51
CA MET A 74 -9.27 6.77 2.07
C MET A 74 -9.20 8.09 1.27
N ASP A 75 -9.86 9.14 1.75
CA ASP A 75 -9.81 10.49 1.17
C ASP A 75 -8.47 11.19 1.45
N ARG A 76 -7.83 10.88 2.58
CA ARG A 76 -6.48 11.39 2.93
C ARG A 76 -5.38 10.65 2.19
N PHE A 77 -5.59 9.37 1.92
CA PHE A 77 -4.62 8.55 1.19
C PHE A 77 -4.67 8.77 -0.33
N SER A 78 -5.79 9.24 -0.87
CA SER A 78 -5.92 9.57 -2.30
C SER A 78 -4.93 10.62 -2.81
N ASP A 79 -4.37 11.45 -1.92
CA ASP A 79 -3.36 12.48 -2.22
C ASP A 79 -1.91 11.95 -2.12
N ARG A 80 -1.70 10.83 -1.40
CA ARG A 80 -0.39 10.16 -1.27
C ARG A 80 -0.18 9.08 -2.32
N PHE A 81 -1.26 8.50 -2.82
CA PHE A 81 -1.23 7.67 -4.01
C PHE A 81 -1.21 8.60 -5.22
N GLY A 82 -0.24 8.39 -6.11
CA GLY A 82 0.06 9.30 -7.23
C GLY A 82 -1.17 9.72 -8.04
N SER A 83 -1.00 10.78 -8.84
CA SER A 83 -2.03 11.31 -9.75
C SER A 83 -2.82 10.19 -10.40
N GLU A 84 -4.10 10.39 -10.69
CA GLU A 84 -4.99 9.39 -11.32
C GLU A 84 -4.36 8.60 -12.48
N LEU A 85 -3.44 9.22 -13.22
CA LEU A 85 -2.58 8.59 -14.23
C LEU A 85 -1.74 7.40 -13.71
N ASP A 86 -1.13 7.51 -12.53
CA ASP A 86 -0.34 6.43 -11.91
C ASP A 86 -1.24 5.26 -11.48
N ARG A 87 -2.48 5.56 -11.02
CA ARG A 87 -3.50 4.54 -10.76
C ARG A 87 -3.90 3.81 -12.03
N GLU A 88 -4.16 4.54 -13.11
CA GLU A 88 -4.47 3.93 -14.42
C GLU A 88 -3.29 3.10 -14.94
N ILE A 89 -2.05 3.59 -14.81
CA ILE A 89 -0.83 2.87 -15.19
C ILE A 89 -0.67 1.58 -14.38
N ILE A 90 -0.90 1.61 -13.06
CA ILE A 90 -0.82 0.42 -12.20
C ILE A 90 -1.87 -0.61 -12.60
N VAL A 91 -3.12 -0.19 -12.84
CA VAL A 91 -4.20 -1.09 -13.27
C VAL A 91 -3.89 -1.69 -14.65
N LEU A 92 -3.42 -0.87 -15.61
CA LEU A 92 -3.03 -1.35 -16.93
C LEU A 92 -1.84 -2.30 -16.87
N ARG A 93 -0.80 -1.99 -16.09
CA ARG A 93 0.38 -2.86 -15.92
C ARG A 93 0.02 -4.16 -15.22
N LYS A 94 -0.86 -4.12 -14.21
CA LYS A 94 -1.38 -5.31 -13.52
C LYS A 94 -2.19 -6.19 -14.48
N LYS A 95 -3.05 -5.59 -15.30
CA LYS A 95 -3.81 -6.30 -16.35
C LYS A 95 -2.90 -6.94 -17.40
N GLN A 96 -1.86 -6.24 -17.84
CA GLN A 96 -0.88 -6.77 -18.80
C GLN A 96 -0.09 -7.95 -18.21
N GLN A 97 0.29 -7.89 -16.93
CA GLN A 97 0.94 -9.00 -16.24
C GLN A 97 0.00 -10.20 -16.08
N GLN A 98 -1.27 -9.97 -15.73
CA GLN A 98 -2.28 -11.02 -15.64
C GLN A 98 -2.53 -11.69 -17.00
N ASP A 99 -2.61 -10.91 -18.08
CA ASP A 99 -2.76 -11.44 -19.44
C ASP A 99 -1.56 -12.33 -19.83
N LEU A 100 -0.34 -11.90 -19.50
CA LEU A 100 0.86 -12.70 -19.71
C LEU A 100 0.86 -14.01 -18.90
N LEU A 101 0.40 -13.96 -17.64
CA LEU A 101 0.27 -15.14 -16.77
C LEU A 101 -0.84 -16.10 -17.24
N SER A 102 -1.91 -15.56 -17.85
CA SER A 102 -3.02 -16.35 -18.39
C SER A 102 -2.62 -17.16 -19.62
N ILE A 103 -1.51 -16.83 -20.28
CA ILE A 103 -0.96 -17.63 -21.36
C ILE A 103 -0.25 -18.83 -20.73
N LYS A 104 -1.01 -19.91 -20.52
CA LYS A 104 -0.47 -21.20 -20.06
C LYS A 104 0.72 -21.56 -20.97
N PRO A 105 1.97 -21.62 -20.46
CA PRO A 105 3.11 -21.94 -21.29
C PRO A 105 2.89 -23.33 -21.86
N THR A 106 2.66 -23.42 -23.17
CA THR A 106 2.40 -24.70 -23.82
C THR A 106 3.69 -25.51 -23.78
N VAL A 107 3.67 -26.62 -23.05
CA VAL A 107 4.73 -27.62 -23.05
C VAL A 107 4.44 -28.53 -24.23
N GLU A 108 5.16 -28.36 -25.34
CA GLU A 108 5.11 -29.35 -26.42
C GLU A 108 5.77 -30.63 -25.92
N LEU A 109 4.93 -31.60 -25.56
CA LEU A 109 5.35 -32.94 -25.19
C LEU A 109 5.91 -33.63 -26.43
N ILE A 110 7.21 -33.93 -26.42
CA ILE A 110 7.78 -34.93 -27.33
C ILE A 110 7.12 -36.27 -26.95
N SER A 111 6.26 -36.79 -27.83
CA SER A 111 5.47 -38.01 -27.59
C SER A 111 6.35 -39.17 -27.10
N GLY A 112 6.15 -39.56 -25.83
CA GLY A 112 6.35 -40.94 -25.36
C GLY A 112 4.99 -41.65 -25.39
N PRO A 113 4.93 -42.95 -25.68
CA PRO A 113 3.67 -43.64 -25.95
C PRO A 113 2.82 -43.82 -24.69
N ASP A 114 1.53 -43.48 -24.84
CA ASP A 114 0.31 -44.04 -24.23
C ASP A 114 0.33 -44.42 -22.74
N ASP A 115 -0.38 -43.65 -21.92
CA ASP A 115 -1.09 -44.20 -20.76
C ASP A 115 -2.41 -43.44 -20.59
N GLU A 116 -3.50 -44.15 -20.92
CA GLU A 116 -4.89 -43.81 -20.63
C GLU A 116 -5.10 -43.91 -19.10
N PHE A 117 -5.39 -42.79 -18.43
CA PHE A 117 -6.07 -42.85 -17.14
C PHE A 117 -7.20 -41.83 -17.10
N GLU A 118 -8.37 -42.39 -16.81
CA GLU A 118 -9.69 -41.82 -16.82
C GLU A 118 -9.84 -40.71 -15.77
N ASP A 119 -10.56 -39.66 -16.16
CA ASP A 119 -11.08 -38.60 -15.32
C ASP A 119 -12.03 -39.17 -14.24
N GLU A 120 -11.64 -39.05 -12.96
CA GLU A 120 -12.56 -39.04 -11.83
C GLU A 120 -12.63 -37.62 -11.29
N ASP A 121 -13.73 -36.95 -11.63
CA ASP A 121 -14.20 -35.68 -11.09
C ASP A 121 -14.40 -35.72 -9.56
N ASP A 122 -14.44 -34.51 -8.97
CA ASP A 122 -14.74 -34.17 -7.56
C ASP A 122 -13.58 -34.23 -6.54
N ILE A 123 -12.49 -33.51 -6.84
CA ILE A 123 -11.83 -32.72 -5.79
C ILE A 123 -12.45 -31.34 -5.84
N ASP A 124 -13.43 -31.16 -4.96
CA ASP A 124 -13.96 -29.87 -4.56
C ASP A 124 -12.77 -28.93 -4.34
N SER A 125 -12.59 -28.00 -5.27
CA SER A 125 -11.66 -26.90 -5.11
C SER A 125 -12.32 -25.90 -4.17
N GLU A 126 -12.52 -26.29 -2.92
CA GLU A 126 -12.59 -25.32 -1.82
C GLU A 126 -11.17 -24.81 -1.64
N ASP A 127 -10.83 -23.84 -2.50
CA ASP A 127 -10.13 -22.66 -2.06
C ASP A 127 -8.89 -22.96 -1.19
N ASP A 128 -7.75 -23.21 -1.86
CA ASP A 128 -6.38 -23.18 -1.30
C ASP A 128 -6.02 -21.78 -0.71
N HIS A 129 -6.97 -21.02 -0.17
CA HIS A 129 -6.69 -20.01 0.84
C HIS A 129 -6.39 -20.77 2.12
N GLU A 130 -5.10 -21.05 2.34
CA GLU A 130 -4.56 -21.55 3.61
C GLU A 130 -5.26 -20.81 4.76
N ASP A 131 -6.15 -21.49 5.50
CA ASP A 131 -7.00 -20.87 6.50
C ASP A 131 -6.09 -20.12 7.48
N ILE A 132 -6.09 -18.79 7.36
CA ILE A 132 -5.15 -17.93 8.08
C ILE A 132 -5.63 -17.70 9.52
N PHE A 133 -6.84 -18.18 9.84
CA PHE A 133 -7.49 -18.04 11.14
C PHE A 133 -6.74 -18.68 12.31
N PRO A 134 -6.24 -19.92 12.23
CA PRO A 134 -5.44 -20.50 13.30
C PRO A 134 -4.19 -19.68 13.60
N ARG A 135 -3.54 -19.12 12.56
CA ARG A 135 -2.37 -18.27 12.71
C ARG A 135 -2.74 -16.92 13.34
N PHE A 136 -3.88 -16.34 12.95
CA PHE A 136 -4.44 -15.16 13.60
C PHE A 136 -4.71 -15.42 15.08
N PHE A 137 -5.37 -16.53 15.42
CA PHE A 137 -5.66 -16.90 16.79
C PHE A 137 -4.38 -17.03 17.62
N GLU A 138 -3.33 -17.68 17.11
CA GLU A 138 -2.04 -17.79 17.81
C GLU A 138 -1.42 -16.42 18.10
N ILE A 139 -1.47 -15.50 17.14
CA ILE A 139 -0.95 -14.14 17.31
C ILE A 139 -1.71 -13.40 18.41
N VAL A 140 -3.03 -13.45 18.38
CA VAL A 140 -3.90 -12.83 19.39
C VAL A 140 -3.68 -13.46 20.75
N ASN A 141 -3.59 -14.78 20.84
CA ASN A 141 -3.35 -15.50 22.08
C ASN A 141 -2.00 -15.12 22.70
N ASN A 142 -0.95 -15.00 21.89
CA ASN A 142 0.35 -14.54 22.36
C ASN A 142 0.31 -13.08 22.83
N LEU A 143 -0.39 -12.20 22.11
CA LEU A 143 -0.56 -10.81 22.51
C LEU A 143 -1.30 -10.70 23.84
N LEU A 144 -2.43 -11.40 23.98
CA LEU A 144 -3.25 -11.39 25.19
C LEU A 144 -2.51 -12.00 26.38
N GLY A 145 -1.67 -13.01 26.13
CA GLY A 145 -0.80 -13.62 27.13
C GLY A 145 0.39 -12.75 27.58
N ASP A 146 0.77 -11.72 26.81
CA ASP A 146 1.77 -10.72 27.20
C ASP A 146 1.18 -9.54 27.98
N MET A 147 -0.14 -9.50 28.15
CA MET A 147 -0.82 -8.48 28.93
C MET A 147 -0.59 -8.65 30.43
N ASP A 148 -0.77 -7.56 31.18
CA ASP A 148 -0.67 -7.58 32.64
C ASP A 148 -1.78 -8.47 33.26
N GLU A 149 -1.49 -9.06 34.42
CA GLU A 149 -2.41 -9.97 35.11
C GLU A 149 -3.78 -9.34 35.40
N ASP A 150 -3.81 -8.04 35.71
CA ASP A 150 -5.06 -7.29 35.96
C ASP A 150 -5.95 -7.25 34.71
N PHE A 151 -5.36 -7.11 33.53
CA PHE A 151 -6.08 -7.12 32.27
C PHE A 151 -6.59 -8.53 31.96
N ILE A 152 -5.74 -9.54 32.12
CA ILE A 152 -6.09 -10.95 31.88
C ILE A 152 -7.24 -11.36 32.80
N ASP A 153 -7.22 -11.02 34.09
CA ASP A 153 -8.29 -11.32 35.04
C ASP A 153 -9.61 -10.63 34.65
N SER A 154 -9.53 -9.39 34.18
CA SER A 154 -10.70 -8.65 33.67
C SER A 154 -11.29 -9.29 32.41
N PHE A 155 -10.43 -9.77 31.50
CA PHE A 155 -10.84 -10.43 30.27
C PHE A 155 -11.44 -11.81 30.56
N VAL A 156 -10.80 -12.62 31.41
CA VAL A 156 -11.32 -13.95 31.81
C VAL A 156 -12.66 -13.84 32.54
N SER A 157 -12.88 -12.74 33.28
CA SER A 157 -14.15 -12.45 33.95
C SER A 157 -15.23 -11.87 33.02
N SER A 158 -14.86 -11.50 31.79
CA SER A 158 -15.77 -10.91 30.80
C SER A 158 -16.59 -11.97 30.07
N ASP A 159 -17.70 -11.54 29.47
CA ASP A 159 -18.57 -12.38 28.65
C ASP A 159 -17.91 -12.83 27.32
N ASP A 160 -16.72 -12.32 26.99
CA ASP A 160 -15.95 -12.62 25.78
C ASP A 160 -15.09 -13.89 25.92
N PHE A 161 -14.69 -14.22 27.15
CA PHE A 161 -13.82 -15.35 27.42
C PHE A 161 -14.40 -16.72 26.98
N PRO A 162 -15.71 -17.00 27.15
CA PRO A 162 -16.31 -18.24 26.65
C PRO A 162 -16.19 -18.40 25.12
N LEU A 163 -16.35 -17.31 24.36
CA LEU A 163 -16.16 -17.32 22.91
C LEU A 163 -14.69 -17.60 22.57
N PHE A 164 -13.77 -16.92 23.27
CA PHE A 164 -12.34 -17.14 23.12
C PHE A 164 -11.93 -18.60 23.38
N GLN A 165 -12.48 -19.23 24.43
CA GLN A 165 -12.22 -20.64 24.73
C GLN A 165 -12.78 -21.58 23.65
N SER A 166 -14.03 -21.35 23.23
CA SER A 166 -14.67 -22.18 22.19
C SER A 166 -13.90 -22.17 20.87
N VAL A 167 -13.40 -21.00 20.48
CA VAL A 167 -12.58 -20.83 19.28
C VAL A 167 -11.20 -21.45 19.47
N GLY A 168 -10.60 -21.30 20.66
CA GLY A 168 -9.29 -21.87 20.98
C GLY A 168 -9.27 -23.40 21.05
N GLU A 169 -10.40 -24.06 21.30
CA GLU A 169 -10.50 -25.52 21.28
C GLU A 169 -10.39 -26.10 19.87
N SER A 170 -10.77 -25.35 18.82
CA SER A 170 -10.73 -25.81 17.43
C SER A 170 -10.61 -24.65 16.43
N PRO A 171 -9.46 -23.95 16.40
CA PRO A 171 -9.29 -22.76 15.55
C PRO A 171 -9.29 -23.07 14.04
N THR A 172 -9.07 -24.33 13.65
CA THR A 172 -9.10 -24.81 12.26
C THR A 172 -10.49 -25.28 11.82
N ASN A 173 -11.48 -25.26 12.71
CA ASN A 173 -12.81 -25.80 12.45
C ASN A 173 -13.91 -24.92 13.10
N CYS A 174 -13.77 -23.61 12.92
CA CYS A 174 -14.82 -22.65 13.28
C CYS A 174 -15.61 -22.24 12.03
N ASP A 175 -16.93 -22.10 12.18
CA ASP A 175 -17.79 -21.52 11.17
C ASP A 175 -17.46 -20.04 10.94
N ASP A 176 -17.74 -19.53 9.75
CA ASP A 176 -17.40 -18.17 9.34
C ASP A 176 -18.09 -17.10 10.20
N ASP A 177 -19.36 -17.30 10.57
CA ASP A 177 -20.08 -16.44 11.53
C ASP A 177 -19.37 -16.35 12.90
N THR A 178 -18.81 -17.47 13.37
CA THR A 178 -18.08 -17.51 14.66
C THR A 178 -16.73 -16.80 14.53
N LYS A 179 -16.07 -16.94 13.37
CA LYS A 179 -14.82 -16.23 13.05
C LYS A 179 -15.04 -14.71 13.01
N GLU A 180 -16.15 -14.24 12.44
CA GLU A 180 -16.54 -12.83 12.40
C GLU A 180 -16.82 -12.27 13.81
N GLU A 181 -17.58 -12.99 14.62
CA GLU A 181 -17.88 -12.60 16.00
C GLU A 181 -16.60 -12.53 16.86
N PHE A 182 -15.73 -13.53 16.70
CA PHE A 182 -14.42 -13.55 17.35
C PHE A 182 -13.54 -12.38 16.90
N PHE A 183 -13.49 -12.08 15.60
CA PHE A 183 -12.73 -10.95 15.09
C PHE A 183 -13.24 -9.62 15.66
N SER A 184 -14.56 -9.44 15.73
CA SER A 184 -15.20 -8.26 16.34
C SER A 184 -14.86 -8.11 17.82
N MET A 185 -14.88 -9.21 18.57
CA MET A 185 -14.45 -9.27 19.97
C MET A 185 -12.99 -8.84 20.11
N ILE A 186 -12.09 -9.42 19.32
CA ILE A 186 -10.66 -9.07 19.36
C ILE A 186 -10.42 -7.61 18.96
N ASN A 187 -11.15 -7.09 17.97
CA ASN A 187 -11.04 -5.69 17.58
C ASN A 187 -11.43 -4.74 18.73
N ARG A 188 -12.49 -5.07 19.48
CA ARG A 188 -12.85 -4.31 20.69
C ARG A 188 -11.75 -4.38 21.75
N VAL A 189 -11.27 -5.58 22.04
CA VAL A 189 -10.21 -5.83 23.03
C VAL A 189 -8.93 -5.06 22.68
N LEU A 190 -8.48 -5.15 21.42
CA LEU A 190 -7.34 -4.41 20.90
C LEU A 190 -7.54 -2.89 21.01
N GLY A 191 -8.77 -2.39 20.83
CA GLY A 191 -9.11 -0.98 21.01
C GLY A 191 -9.08 -0.50 22.47
N GLU A 192 -9.17 -1.41 23.44
CA GLU A 192 -9.07 -1.11 24.88
C GLU A 192 -7.63 -1.16 25.39
N LEU A 193 -6.70 -1.70 24.60
CA LEU A 193 -5.28 -1.78 24.96
C LEU A 193 -4.59 -0.41 24.92
N PRO A 194 -3.58 -0.18 25.78
CA PRO A 194 -2.77 1.04 25.74
C PRO A 194 -2.01 1.17 24.42
N GLU A 195 -1.85 2.41 23.94
CA GLU A 195 -1.22 2.73 22.65
C GLU A 195 0.22 2.21 22.53
N GLU A 196 0.93 2.03 23.64
CA GLU A 196 2.27 1.42 23.65
C GLU A 196 2.23 -0.04 23.17
N LYS A 197 1.31 -0.84 23.72
CA LYS A 197 1.15 -2.26 23.35
C LYS A 197 0.53 -2.41 21.97
N ILE A 198 -0.34 -1.50 21.56
CA ILE A 198 -0.84 -1.46 20.18
C ILE A 198 0.28 -1.14 19.20
N GLY A 199 1.20 -0.23 19.56
CA GLY A 199 2.37 0.11 18.75
C GLY A 199 3.29 -1.09 18.54
N ASP A 200 3.55 -1.86 19.59
CA ASP A 200 4.33 -3.11 19.51
C ASP A 200 3.63 -4.16 18.64
N PHE A 201 2.31 -4.29 18.76
CA PHE A 201 1.52 -5.20 17.93
C PHE A 201 1.55 -4.78 16.45
N VAL A 202 1.36 -3.51 16.13
CA VAL A 202 1.37 -2.99 14.75
C VAL A 202 2.76 -3.11 14.11
N ALA A 203 3.82 -3.02 14.92
CA ALA A 203 5.20 -3.27 14.47
C ALA A 203 5.52 -4.76 14.27
N SER A 204 4.69 -5.65 14.84
CA SER A 204 4.87 -7.10 14.73
C SER A 204 4.44 -7.63 13.36
N PRO A 205 5.11 -8.69 12.84
CA PRO A 205 4.65 -9.42 11.65
C PRO A 205 3.21 -9.95 11.77
N GLY A 206 2.70 -10.11 12.99
CA GLY A 206 1.33 -10.55 13.24
C GLY A 206 0.25 -9.55 12.82
N PHE A 207 0.60 -8.27 12.72
CA PHE A 207 -0.34 -7.23 12.27
C PHE A 207 -0.79 -7.43 10.81
N ALA A 208 0.07 -7.95 9.95
CA ALA A 208 -0.28 -8.23 8.55
C ALA A 208 -1.44 -9.23 8.46
N ILE A 209 -1.45 -10.23 9.35
CA ILE A 209 -2.49 -11.26 9.40
C ILE A 209 -3.79 -10.70 9.97
N TYR A 210 -3.70 -9.84 10.98
CA TYR A 210 -4.86 -9.12 11.48
C TYR A 210 -5.49 -8.22 10.40
N GLN A 211 -4.67 -7.55 9.57
CA GLN A 211 -5.17 -6.74 8.46
C GLN A 211 -5.88 -7.59 7.41
N GLU A 212 -5.30 -8.72 7.02
CA GLU A 212 -5.90 -9.66 6.07
C GLU A 212 -7.24 -10.20 6.58
N MET A 213 -7.30 -10.55 7.88
CA MET A 213 -8.57 -10.93 8.52
C MET A 213 -9.58 -9.79 8.59
N GLY A 214 -9.11 -8.57 8.80
CA GLY A 214 -9.93 -7.39 8.75
C GLY A 214 -10.56 -7.21 7.38
N GLU A 215 -9.87 -7.50 6.28
CA GLU A 215 -10.41 -7.40 4.92
C GLU A 215 -11.45 -8.48 4.59
N ILE A 216 -11.37 -9.64 5.26
CA ILE A 216 -12.29 -10.76 5.08
C ILE A 216 -13.58 -10.57 5.91
N TYR A 217 -13.43 -10.09 7.16
CA TYR A 217 -14.51 -10.02 8.15
C TYR A 217 -14.94 -8.58 8.51
N THR A 218 -14.82 -7.60 7.57
CA THR A 218 -15.33 -6.21 7.76
C THR A 218 -16.76 -5.96 7.31
#